data_AF-A0A376G0M0-F1
#
_entry.id   AF-A0A376G0M0-F1
#
_cell.length_a   1.000
_cell.length_b   1.000
_cell.length_c   1.000
_cell.angle_alpha   90.00
_cell.angle_beta   90.00
_cell.angle_gamma   90.00
#
_symmetry.space_group_name_H-M   'P 1'
#
loop_
_entity.id
_entity.type
_entity.pdbx_description
1 polymer ?
#
loop_
_entity_poly.entity_id
_entity_poly.type
_entity_poly.pdbx_seq_one_letter_code
_entity_poly.pdbx_strand_id
1 'polypeptide(L)'
;MSTENKQEILDTLIHPELSPVDKYNQLLRIYQNHENRNKNILQSLNRQGYSANSYNKLVYEIKKIFNISDVEAKTHVLPKETENCPTCIPTTNVAQTSDLINTENKSTDEVPKLREEFSFLNQENTPDEFKILVADRITIFKKLAEMRGIIEDPNTPEDVRVDLAPKIAEADEANDAIWKELNHYQETGEVLGEHEIFSRLSLERKIDSMTAAEKIQRVETIKGQIRTAKMHRGSADKKGNAGKVAEFDGKIKNYELEIKLITKSLEKANNE
;
A
#
# COMPACT_ATOMS: atom_id res chain seq x y z
N MET A 1 -40.85 -10.25 8.50
CA MET A 1 -39.77 -9.47 7.85
C MET A 1 -38.37 -10.00 8.22
N SER A 2 -38.13 -11.32 8.26
CA SER A 2 -36.95 -11.86 8.94
C SER A 2 -35.94 -12.60 8.07
N THR A 3 -36.30 -13.03 6.86
CA THR A 3 -35.43 -13.85 6.00
C THR A 3 -34.79 -13.01 4.89
N GLU A 4 -35.55 -12.10 4.29
CA GLU A 4 -35.08 -11.22 3.20
C GLU A 4 -34.00 -10.25 3.68
N ASN A 5 -34.23 -9.57 4.82
CA ASN A 5 -33.22 -8.71 5.44
C ASN A 5 -31.97 -9.50 5.89
N LYS A 6 -32.12 -10.78 6.27
CA LYS A 6 -30.99 -11.62 6.68
C LYS A 6 -30.11 -11.97 5.48
N GLN A 7 -30.74 -12.28 4.34
CA GLN A 7 -30.07 -12.52 3.07
C GLN A 7 -29.34 -11.25 2.58
N GLU A 8 -30.02 -10.11 2.60
CA GLU A 8 -29.46 -8.80 2.21
C GLU A 8 -28.24 -8.41 3.06
N ILE A 9 -28.27 -8.69 4.37
CA ILE A 9 -27.12 -8.49 5.27
C ILE A 9 -25.95 -9.39 4.88
N LEU A 10 -26.21 -10.69 4.63
CA LEU A 10 -25.17 -11.65 4.24
C LEU A 10 -24.56 -11.29 2.88
N ASP A 11 -25.40 -10.89 1.92
CA ASP A 11 -24.97 -10.40 0.62
C ASP A 11 -24.08 -9.16 0.79
N THR A 12 -24.51 -8.17 1.57
CA THR A 12 -23.74 -6.94 1.83
C THR A 12 -22.38 -7.22 2.48
N LEU A 13 -22.31 -8.15 3.43
CA LEU A 13 -21.06 -8.51 4.12
C LEU A 13 -20.05 -9.14 3.16
N ILE A 14 -20.51 -9.99 2.25
CA ILE A 14 -19.67 -10.83 1.39
C ILE A 14 -19.41 -10.17 0.02
N HIS A 15 -20.20 -9.17 -0.38
CA HIS A 15 -20.09 -8.54 -1.69
C HIS A 15 -18.67 -7.98 -1.96
N PRO A 16 -17.95 -8.48 -2.97
CA PRO A 16 -16.55 -8.11 -3.21
C PRO A 16 -16.39 -6.69 -3.79
N GLU A 17 -17.39 -6.22 -4.54
CA GLU A 17 -17.40 -4.90 -5.21
C GLU A 17 -17.85 -3.74 -4.32
N LEU A 18 -18.38 -4.03 -3.12
CA LEU A 18 -18.90 -2.99 -2.24
C LEU A 18 -17.77 -2.44 -1.36
N SER A 19 -17.50 -1.13 -1.47
CA SER A 19 -16.53 -0.44 -0.62
C SER A 19 -16.88 -0.62 0.87
N PRO A 20 -15.91 -0.72 1.80
CA PRO A 20 -16.18 -0.81 3.23
C PRO A 20 -17.10 0.30 3.77
N VAL A 21 -17.01 1.51 3.19
CA VAL A 21 -17.89 2.64 3.51
C VAL A 21 -19.32 2.38 3.04
N ASP A 22 -19.50 1.82 1.86
CA ASP A 22 -20.81 1.50 1.31
C ASP A 22 -21.45 0.31 2.03
N LYS A 23 -20.67 -0.72 2.37
CA LYS A 23 -21.10 -1.81 3.27
C LYS A 23 -21.59 -1.24 4.59
N TYR A 24 -20.81 -0.33 5.20
CA TYR A 24 -21.20 0.33 6.44
C TYR A 24 -22.50 1.10 6.29
N ASN A 25 -22.67 1.89 5.24
CA ASN A 25 -23.86 2.70 5.01
C ASN A 25 -25.11 1.84 4.76
N GLN A 26 -25.00 0.76 3.99
CA GLN A 26 -26.09 -0.17 3.74
C GLN A 26 -26.50 -0.90 5.03
N LEU A 27 -25.53 -1.46 5.75
CA LEU A 27 -25.76 -2.10 7.04
C LEU A 27 -26.35 -1.12 8.08
N LEU A 28 -25.92 0.14 8.07
CA LEU A 28 -26.41 1.16 8.99
C LEU A 28 -27.88 1.50 8.70
N ARG A 29 -28.30 1.55 7.43
CA ARG A 29 -29.71 1.73 7.06
C ARG A 29 -30.57 0.56 7.55
N ILE A 30 -30.11 -0.66 7.37
CA ILE A 30 -30.80 -1.87 7.86
C ILE A 30 -30.91 -1.82 9.40
N TYR A 31 -29.83 -1.45 10.08
CA TYR A 31 -29.80 -1.31 11.54
C TYR A 31 -30.71 -0.19 12.06
N GLN A 32 -30.77 0.95 11.36
CA GLN A 32 -31.64 2.09 11.69
C GLN A 32 -33.12 1.73 11.64
N ASN A 33 -33.50 0.89 10.68
CA ASN A 33 -34.89 0.48 10.45
C ASN A 33 -35.33 -0.70 11.33
N HIS A 34 -34.43 -1.31 12.09
CA HIS A 34 -34.76 -2.45 12.95
C HIS A 34 -35.40 -2.02 14.29
N GLU A 35 -36.40 -2.77 14.76
CA GLU A 35 -37.14 -2.48 16.00
C GLU A 35 -36.28 -2.63 17.26
N ASN A 36 -35.46 -3.69 17.33
CA ASN A 36 -34.58 -3.99 18.48
C ASN A 36 -33.20 -3.32 18.44
N ARG A 37 -33.03 -2.23 17.68
CA ARG A 37 -31.73 -1.54 17.56
C ARG A 37 -31.34 -0.86 18.87
N ASN A 38 -30.04 -0.83 19.17
CA ASN A 38 -29.52 -0.08 20.29
C ASN A 38 -29.36 1.41 19.92
N LYS A 39 -30.23 2.25 20.47
CA LYS A 39 -30.26 3.70 20.19
C LYS A 39 -28.96 4.42 20.53
N ASN A 40 -28.27 4.01 21.60
CA ASN A 40 -27.02 4.63 22.03
C ASN A 40 -25.88 4.32 21.06
N ILE A 41 -25.83 3.07 20.59
CA ILE A 41 -24.86 2.65 19.58
C ILE A 41 -25.15 3.37 18.27
N LEU A 42 -26.41 3.42 17.84
CA LEU A 42 -26.80 4.15 16.63
C LEU A 42 -26.39 5.63 16.67
N GLN A 43 -26.61 6.33 17.79
CA GLN A 43 -26.17 7.71 17.96
C GLN A 43 -24.64 7.86 17.96
N SER A 44 -23.91 6.90 18.52
CA SER A 44 -22.44 6.87 18.44
C SER A 44 -21.97 6.69 16.99
N LEU A 45 -22.55 5.73 16.28
CA LEU A 45 -22.23 5.40 14.88
C LEU A 45 -22.53 6.56 13.93
N ASN A 46 -23.66 7.25 14.12
CA ASN A 46 -24.02 8.43 13.32
C ASN A 46 -23.09 9.63 13.57
N ARG A 47 -22.51 9.75 14.77
CA ARG A 47 -21.54 10.83 15.10
C ARG A 47 -20.13 10.52 14.63
N GLN A 48 -19.72 9.26 14.72
CA GLN A 48 -18.36 8.82 14.39
C GLN A 48 -18.17 8.61 12.89
N GLY A 49 -19.24 8.30 12.15
CA GLY A 49 -19.13 7.95 10.74
C GLY A 49 -18.39 6.62 10.54
N TYR A 50 -17.91 6.38 9.32
CA TYR A 50 -17.16 5.17 9.00
C TYR A 50 -15.75 5.19 9.59
N SER A 51 -15.41 4.11 10.26
CA SER A 51 -14.07 3.70 10.70
C SER A 51 -14.06 2.19 10.90
N ALA A 52 -12.91 1.53 10.81
CA ALA A 52 -12.82 0.07 11.00
C ALA A 52 -13.44 -0.40 12.33
N ASN A 53 -13.24 0.37 13.41
CA ASN A 53 -13.81 0.06 14.73
C ASN A 53 -15.34 0.23 14.75
N SER A 54 -15.87 1.30 14.16
CA SER A 54 -17.33 1.51 14.07
C SER A 54 -18.02 0.47 13.18
N TYR A 55 -17.36 0.03 12.10
CA TYR A 55 -17.84 -1.03 11.23
C TYR A 55 -17.92 -2.37 11.97
N ASN A 56 -16.85 -2.76 12.66
CA ASN A 56 -16.86 -4.01 13.44
C ASN A 56 -17.94 -4.01 14.53
N LYS A 57 -18.17 -2.87 15.19
CA LYS A 57 -19.26 -2.70 16.17
C LYS A 57 -20.64 -2.85 15.52
N LEU A 58 -20.86 -2.22 14.37
CA LEU A 58 -22.12 -2.32 13.63
C LEU A 58 -22.39 -3.76 13.16
N VAL A 59 -21.39 -4.43 12.60
CA VAL A 59 -21.49 -5.83 12.15
C VAL A 59 -21.82 -6.76 13.31
N TYR A 60 -21.17 -6.58 14.47
CA TYR A 60 -21.45 -7.37 15.67
C TYR A 60 -22.91 -7.20 16.13
N GLU A 61 -23.40 -5.97 16.21
CA GLU A 61 -24.77 -5.67 16.62
C GLU A 61 -25.81 -6.23 15.64
N ILE A 62 -25.56 -6.13 14.33
CA ILE A 62 -26.43 -6.70 13.29
C ILE A 62 -26.43 -8.22 13.38
N LYS A 63 -25.27 -8.88 13.48
CA LYS A 63 -25.20 -10.35 13.62
C LYS A 63 -25.99 -10.83 14.84
N LYS A 64 -25.88 -10.10 15.95
CA LYS A 64 -26.60 -10.39 17.20
C LYS A 64 -28.11 -10.21 17.04
N ILE A 65 -28.57 -9.16 16.38
CA ILE A 65 -30.00 -8.89 16.19
C ILE A 65 -30.65 -9.92 15.24
N PHE A 66 -29.96 -10.29 14.16
CA PHE A 66 -30.46 -11.18 13.13
C PHE A 66 -30.09 -12.66 13.34
N ASN A 67 -29.48 -13.00 14.50
CA ASN A 67 -28.98 -14.34 14.83
C ASN A 67 -28.15 -14.97 13.70
N ILE A 68 -27.24 -14.17 13.11
CA ILE A 68 -26.32 -14.63 12.06
C ILE A 68 -25.08 -15.19 12.74
N SER A 69 -24.77 -16.46 12.47
CA SER A 69 -23.53 -17.08 12.96
C SER A 69 -22.33 -16.71 12.09
N ASP A 70 -21.13 -16.73 12.67
CA ASP A 70 -19.89 -16.48 11.91
C ASP A 70 -19.63 -17.56 10.84
N VAL A 71 -20.18 -18.77 11.02
CA VAL A 71 -20.11 -19.86 10.03
C VAL A 71 -21.03 -19.55 8.84
N GLU A 72 -22.24 -19.07 9.11
CA GLU A 72 -23.22 -18.67 8.09
C GLU A 72 -22.71 -17.49 7.25
N ALA A 73 -22.09 -16.49 7.88
CA ALA A 73 -21.47 -15.36 7.19
C ALA A 73 -20.21 -15.72 6.36
N LYS A 74 -19.60 -16.89 6.58
CA LYS A 74 -18.42 -17.34 5.81
C LYS A 74 -18.78 -18.32 4.68
N THR A 75 -19.89 -19.04 4.82
CA THR A 75 -20.32 -20.10 3.89
C THR A 75 -21.37 -19.62 2.89
N HIS A 76 -21.92 -18.43 3.09
CA HIS A 76 -22.88 -17.83 2.18
C HIS A 76 -22.23 -17.44 0.85
N VAL A 77 -22.86 -17.84 -0.24
CA VAL A 77 -22.42 -17.61 -1.61
C VAL A 77 -23.39 -16.63 -2.24
N LEU A 78 -22.88 -15.55 -2.82
CA LEU A 78 -23.70 -14.57 -3.52
C LEU A 78 -24.51 -15.26 -4.62
N PRO A 79 -25.80 -14.90 -4.81
CA PRO A 79 -26.57 -15.39 -5.94
C PRO A 79 -25.81 -15.09 -7.23
N LYS A 80 -25.51 -16.13 -8.03
CA LYS A 80 -25.03 -15.93 -9.40
C LYS A 80 -26.12 -15.15 -10.12
N GLU A 81 -25.77 -14.00 -10.71
CA GLU A 81 -26.67 -13.22 -11.55
C GLU A 81 -27.34 -14.16 -12.54
N THR A 82 -28.63 -14.41 -12.34
CA THR A 82 -29.45 -15.05 -13.37
C THR A 82 -29.96 -13.91 -14.23
N GLU A 83 -29.58 -13.99 -15.50
CA GLU A 83 -30.06 -13.17 -16.58
C GLU A 83 -31.57 -12.91 -16.43
N ASN A 84 -31.94 -11.62 -16.32
CA ASN A 84 -33.12 -10.96 -16.89
C ASN A 84 -33.60 -9.80 -16.02
N CYS A 85 -33.23 -8.57 -16.39
CA CYS A 85 -34.19 -7.47 -16.34
C CYS A 85 -33.86 -6.45 -17.46
N PRO A 86 -34.75 -6.27 -18.46
CA PRO A 86 -34.57 -5.26 -19.49
C PRO A 86 -34.97 -3.88 -18.93
N THR A 87 -34.44 -2.82 -19.55
CA THR A 87 -34.71 -1.38 -19.33
C THR A 87 -33.86 -0.77 -18.18
N CYS A 88 -32.97 0.21 -18.37
CA CYS A 88 -32.77 1.17 -19.45
C CYS A 88 -31.28 1.58 -19.51
N ILE A 89 -30.72 1.65 -20.72
CA ILE A 89 -29.72 2.66 -21.11
C ILE A 89 -30.54 3.83 -21.74
N PRO A 90 -30.08 5.11 -21.73
CA PRO A 90 -29.08 5.61 -22.69
C PRO A 90 -28.09 6.64 -22.06
N THR A 91 -26.78 6.48 -22.19
CA THR A 91 -25.89 6.89 -23.31
C THR A 91 -25.93 8.38 -23.68
N THR A 92 -24.79 9.06 -23.47
CA THR A 92 -24.17 10.02 -24.41
C THR A 92 -22.78 10.37 -23.88
N ASN A 93 -21.67 10.43 -24.62
CA ASN A 93 -21.28 9.92 -25.93
C ASN A 93 -19.77 10.21 -26.05
N VAL A 94 -19.04 9.22 -26.57
CA VAL A 94 -17.97 9.33 -27.59
C VAL A 94 -16.76 10.23 -27.31
N ALA A 95 -15.59 9.59 -27.15
CA ALA A 95 -14.55 9.68 -28.17
C ALA A 95 -13.55 8.52 -28.02
N GLN A 96 -13.44 7.74 -29.08
CA GLN A 96 -12.46 6.68 -29.28
C GLN A 96 -11.10 7.30 -29.64
N THR A 97 -10.03 6.82 -29.02
CA THR A 97 -8.69 6.64 -29.62
C THR A 97 -8.08 5.43 -28.89
N SER A 98 -8.25 4.22 -29.43
CA SER A 98 -7.33 3.54 -30.35
C SER A 98 -6.13 2.88 -29.64
N ASP A 99 -6.28 1.57 -29.50
CA ASP A 99 -5.27 0.53 -29.77
C ASP A 99 -4.14 0.22 -28.77
N LEU A 100 -4.08 -1.09 -28.46
CA LEU A 100 -3.01 -1.88 -27.84
C LEU A 100 -2.89 -1.68 -26.31
N ILE A 101 -3.25 -2.64 -25.44
CA ILE A 101 -2.65 -3.98 -25.33
C ILE A 101 -3.69 -4.90 -24.65
N ASN A 102 -4.01 -6.01 -25.33
CA ASN A 102 -4.66 -7.16 -24.71
C ASN A 102 -3.53 -8.06 -24.18
N THR A 103 -3.30 -8.04 -22.87
CA THR A 103 -2.54 -9.09 -22.19
C THR A 103 -3.41 -9.64 -21.07
N GLU A 104 -3.54 -10.95 -21.09
CA GLU A 104 -4.50 -11.76 -20.36
C GLU A 104 -4.51 -11.51 -18.85
N ASN A 105 -5.74 -11.45 -18.34
CA ASN A 105 -6.10 -11.28 -16.94
C ASN A 105 -5.53 -12.39 -16.04
N LYS A 106 -4.79 -11.98 -15.00
CA LYS A 106 -4.74 -12.71 -13.73
C LYS A 106 -4.55 -11.74 -12.56
N SER A 107 -5.61 -11.60 -11.74
CA SER A 107 -5.70 -10.88 -10.45
C SER A 107 -5.48 -9.37 -10.48
N THR A 108 -6.53 -8.60 -10.78
CA THR A 108 -6.53 -7.12 -10.81
C THR A 108 -7.44 -6.45 -9.77
N ASP A 109 -8.13 -7.17 -8.88
CA ASP A 109 -9.13 -6.58 -7.97
C ASP A 109 -8.54 -5.63 -6.90
N GLU A 110 -7.22 -5.53 -6.79
CA GLU A 110 -6.52 -4.63 -5.86
C GLU A 110 -6.05 -3.31 -6.48
N VAL A 111 -5.87 -3.26 -7.80
CA VAL A 111 -5.38 -2.06 -8.50
C VAL A 111 -6.41 -0.92 -8.49
N PRO A 112 -7.72 -1.16 -8.66
CA PRO A 112 -8.75 -0.13 -8.49
C PRO A 112 -8.81 0.37 -7.04
N LYS A 113 -8.82 -0.53 -6.06
CA LYS A 113 -8.99 -0.21 -4.63
C LYS A 113 -7.91 0.73 -4.10
N LEU A 114 -6.65 0.52 -4.51
CA LEU A 114 -5.55 1.36 -4.04
C LEU A 114 -5.59 2.78 -4.65
N ARG A 115 -6.04 2.91 -5.91
CA ARG A 115 -6.20 4.22 -6.57
C ARG A 115 -7.41 4.98 -6.07
N GLU A 116 -8.43 4.29 -5.57
CA GLU A 116 -9.57 4.88 -4.88
C GLU A 116 -9.16 5.39 -3.50
N GLU A 117 -8.43 4.58 -2.73
CA GLU A 117 -7.93 4.94 -1.40
C GLU A 117 -6.94 6.12 -1.46
N PHE A 118 -6.02 6.10 -2.43
CA PHE A 118 -5.06 7.18 -2.68
C PHE A 118 -5.44 7.92 -3.97
N SER A 119 -6.47 8.77 -3.88
CA SER A 119 -7.01 9.52 -5.03
C SER A 119 -5.96 10.37 -5.76
N PHE A 120 -4.91 10.80 -5.07
CA PHE A 120 -3.82 11.55 -5.66
C PHE A 120 -3.08 10.75 -6.74
N LEU A 121 -3.13 9.42 -6.74
CA LEU A 121 -2.48 8.57 -7.77
C LEU A 121 -3.12 8.69 -9.16
N ASN A 122 -4.30 9.30 -9.26
CA ASN A 122 -5.01 9.55 -10.52
C ASN A 122 -4.73 10.95 -11.08
N GLN A 123 -4.01 11.79 -10.34
CA GLN A 123 -3.65 13.13 -10.80
C GLN A 123 -2.46 13.07 -11.76
N GLU A 124 -2.37 14.01 -12.69
CA GLU A 124 -1.23 14.11 -13.61
C GLU A 124 0.04 14.60 -12.90
N ASN A 125 -0.15 15.42 -11.84
CA ASN A 125 0.93 16.02 -11.06
C ASN A 125 1.54 15.09 -9.99
N THR A 126 1.15 13.82 -9.95
CA THR A 126 1.65 12.87 -8.97
C THR A 126 3.12 12.55 -9.24
N PRO A 127 4.01 12.71 -8.24
CA PRO A 127 5.41 12.32 -8.39
C PRO A 127 5.52 10.85 -8.80
N ASP A 128 6.32 10.57 -9.83
CA ASP A 128 6.51 9.21 -10.36
C ASP A 128 7.01 8.23 -9.30
N GLU A 129 7.67 8.73 -8.26
CA GLU A 129 8.12 7.96 -7.10
C GLU A 129 6.97 7.23 -6.39
N PHE A 130 5.80 7.87 -6.27
CA PHE A 130 4.64 7.22 -5.66
C PHE A 130 4.06 6.14 -6.56
N LYS A 131 4.16 6.28 -7.89
CA LYS A 131 3.74 5.24 -8.84
C LYS A 131 4.63 4.00 -8.70
N ILE A 132 5.93 4.20 -8.51
CA ILE A 132 6.90 3.12 -8.26
C ILE A 132 6.60 2.45 -6.91
N LEU A 133 6.41 3.23 -5.84
CA LEU A 133 6.10 2.70 -4.50
C LEU A 133 4.83 1.86 -4.48
N VAL A 134 3.80 2.29 -5.19
CA VAL A 134 2.56 1.54 -5.34
C VAL A 134 2.81 0.19 -6.03
N ALA A 135 3.62 0.16 -7.08
CA ALA A 135 3.99 -1.09 -7.75
C ALA A 135 4.78 -2.03 -6.82
N ASP A 136 5.71 -1.47 -6.04
CA ASP A 136 6.48 -2.22 -5.04
C ASP A 136 5.58 -2.76 -3.93
N ARG A 137 4.63 -1.95 -3.43
CA ARG A 137 3.64 -2.36 -2.44
C ARG A 137 2.79 -3.52 -2.92
N ILE A 138 2.27 -3.46 -4.15
CA ILE A 138 1.50 -4.57 -4.75
C ILE A 138 2.35 -5.85 -4.77
N THR A 139 3.63 -5.72 -5.13
CA THR A 139 4.57 -6.86 -5.16
C THR A 139 4.81 -7.44 -3.77
N ILE A 140 5.04 -6.59 -2.77
CA ILE A 140 5.27 -7.00 -1.38
C ILE A 140 4.00 -7.65 -0.80
N PHE A 141 2.83 -7.08 -1.05
CA PHE A 141 1.55 -7.60 -0.59
C PHE A 141 1.28 -9.01 -1.13
N LYS A 142 1.50 -9.23 -2.44
CA LYS A 142 1.37 -10.56 -3.06
C LYS A 142 2.32 -11.58 -2.41
N LYS A 143 3.59 -11.20 -2.20
CA LYS A 143 4.57 -12.05 -1.50
C LYS A 143 4.14 -12.36 -0.06
N LEU A 144 3.61 -11.38 0.68
CA LEU A 144 3.11 -11.59 2.03
C LEU A 144 1.93 -12.56 2.06
N ALA A 145 0.99 -12.43 1.12
CA ALA A 145 -0.14 -13.35 1.00
C ALA A 145 0.34 -14.79 0.72
N GLU A 146 1.31 -14.97 -0.19
CA GLU A 146 1.92 -16.27 -0.47
C GLU A 146 2.64 -16.84 0.76
N MET A 147 3.52 -16.06 1.40
CA MET A 147 4.29 -16.50 2.57
C MET A 147 3.38 -16.85 3.76
N ARG A 148 2.32 -16.07 4.01
CA ARG A 148 1.34 -16.35 5.07
C ARG A 148 0.52 -17.60 4.75
N GLY A 149 0.13 -17.78 3.48
CA GLY A 149 -0.53 -19.02 3.04
C GLY A 149 0.33 -20.26 3.30
N ILE A 150 1.65 -20.17 3.10
CA ILE A 150 2.59 -21.28 3.39
C ILE A 150 2.67 -21.55 4.91
N ILE A 151 2.68 -20.52 5.76
CA ILE A 151 2.70 -20.71 7.22
C ILE A 151 1.38 -21.29 7.74
N GLU A 152 0.25 -20.90 7.15
CA GLU A 152 -1.08 -21.38 7.54
C GLU A 152 -1.34 -22.83 7.10
N ASP A 153 -0.65 -23.33 6.06
CA ASP A 153 -0.78 -24.72 5.61
C ASP A 153 -0.25 -25.69 6.69
N PRO A 154 -1.10 -26.58 7.24
CA PRO A 154 -0.72 -27.54 8.27
C PRO A 154 0.29 -28.60 7.80
N ASN A 155 0.51 -28.75 6.48
CA ASN A 155 1.47 -29.69 5.93
C ASN A 155 2.87 -29.08 5.75
N THR A 156 3.03 -27.78 5.97
CA THR A 156 4.32 -27.10 5.83
C THR A 156 5.28 -27.53 6.94
N PRO A 157 6.50 -27.99 6.59
CA PRO A 157 7.54 -28.32 7.56
C PRO A 157 7.91 -27.16 8.50
N GLU A 158 8.24 -27.48 9.75
CA GLU A 158 8.53 -26.46 10.78
C GLU A 158 9.79 -25.63 10.49
N ASP A 159 10.80 -26.23 9.87
CA ASP A 159 12.01 -25.55 9.40
C ASP A 159 11.68 -24.46 8.35
N VAL A 160 10.77 -24.75 7.42
CA VAL A 160 10.31 -23.78 6.42
C VAL A 160 9.54 -22.63 7.08
N ARG A 161 8.76 -22.90 8.13
CA ARG A 161 8.03 -21.87 8.90
C ARG A 161 8.99 -20.94 9.65
N VAL A 162 10.01 -21.51 10.29
CA VAL A 162 11.04 -20.74 11.00
C VAL A 162 11.82 -19.83 10.04
N ASP A 163 12.13 -20.31 8.83
CA ASP A 163 12.84 -19.53 7.80
C ASP A 163 11.97 -18.44 7.16
N LEU A 164 10.65 -18.61 7.12
CA LEU A 164 9.70 -17.63 6.57
C LEU A 164 9.37 -16.50 7.55
N ALA A 165 9.33 -16.78 8.85
CA ALA A 165 9.01 -15.78 9.87
C ALA A 165 9.82 -14.47 9.77
N PRO A 166 11.17 -14.47 9.66
CA PRO A 166 11.93 -13.23 9.53
C PRO A 166 11.69 -12.53 8.19
N LYS A 167 11.43 -13.28 7.10
CA LYS A 167 11.15 -12.70 5.77
C LYS A 167 9.80 -12.01 5.72
N ILE A 168 8.80 -12.55 6.43
CA ILE A 168 7.50 -11.91 6.60
C ILE A 168 7.65 -10.62 7.41
N ALA A 169 8.42 -10.66 8.50
CA ALA A 169 8.68 -9.46 9.30
C ALA A 169 9.34 -8.34 8.47
N GLU A 170 10.36 -8.67 7.67
CA GLU A 170 11.03 -7.72 6.76
C GLU A 170 10.06 -7.17 5.69
N ALA A 171 9.23 -8.03 5.11
CA ALA A 171 8.25 -7.62 4.12
C ALA A 171 7.12 -6.75 4.71
N ASP A 172 6.67 -7.04 5.94
CA ASP A 172 5.70 -6.22 6.67
C ASP A 172 6.29 -4.85 7.01
N GLU A 173 7.54 -4.78 7.48
CA GLU A 173 8.23 -3.51 7.74
C GLU A 173 8.37 -2.65 6.48
N ALA A 174 8.75 -3.28 5.36
CA ALA A 174 8.83 -2.58 4.07
C ALA A 174 7.44 -2.09 3.60
N ASN A 175 6.39 -2.91 3.74
CA ASN A 175 5.03 -2.52 3.38
C ASN A 175 4.52 -1.35 4.24
N ASP A 176 4.81 -1.37 5.54
CA ASP A 176 4.44 -0.30 6.48
C ASP A 176 5.18 1.01 6.18
N ALA A 177 6.46 0.94 5.80
CA ALA A 177 7.23 2.11 5.38
C ALA A 177 6.60 2.78 4.14
N ILE A 178 6.24 1.99 3.12
CA ILE A 178 5.54 2.51 1.94
C ILE A 178 4.18 3.10 2.32
N TRP A 179 3.45 2.44 3.21
CA TRP A 179 2.14 2.89 3.65
C TRP A 179 2.20 4.25 4.36
N LYS A 180 3.21 4.49 5.20
CA LYS A 180 3.41 5.77 5.88
C LYS A 180 3.65 6.91 4.88
N GLU A 181 4.47 6.68 3.87
CA GLU A 181 4.74 7.66 2.81
C GLU A 181 3.46 8.02 2.04
N LEU A 182 2.68 7.01 1.64
CA LEU A 182 1.43 7.23 0.89
C LEU A 182 0.41 8.04 1.70
N ASN A 183 0.23 7.72 2.98
CA ASN A 183 -0.68 8.46 3.85
C ASN A 183 -0.19 9.89 4.10
N HIS A 184 1.11 10.07 4.36
CA HIS A 184 1.67 11.39 4.58
C HIS A 184 1.43 12.30 3.37
N TYR A 185 1.74 11.82 2.18
CA TYR A 185 1.53 12.58 0.95
C TYR A 185 0.06 12.90 0.68
N GLN A 186 -0.85 11.98 1.01
CA GLN A 186 -2.28 12.24 0.90
C GLN A 186 -2.75 13.35 1.85
N GLU A 187 -2.18 13.43 3.05
CA GLU A 187 -2.56 14.43 4.06
C GLU A 187 -1.91 15.79 3.83
N THR A 188 -0.62 15.82 3.48
CA THR A 188 0.19 17.06 3.41
C THR A 188 0.46 17.53 1.99
N GLY A 189 0.42 16.63 1.00
CA GLY A 189 0.92 16.88 -0.35
C GLY A 189 2.45 16.94 -0.44
N GLU A 190 3.17 16.65 0.63
CA GLU A 190 4.63 16.67 0.72
C GLU A 190 5.19 15.25 0.86
N VAL A 191 6.40 15.02 0.35
CA VAL A 191 7.10 13.74 0.46
C VAL A 191 7.73 13.64 1.85
N LEU A 192 7.41 12.58 2.61
CA LEU A 192 8.03 12.35 3.92
C LEU A 192 9.51 12.02 3.75
N GLY A 193 9.86 11.16 2.78
CA GLY A 193 11.23 10.95 2.33
C GLY A 193 12.04 10.00 3.22
N GLU A 194 11.39 9.24 4.09
CA GLU A 194 11.99 8.17 4.89
C GLU A 194 12.32 6.95 4.02
N HIS A 195 11.49 6.66 3.01
CA HIS A 195 11.70 5.52 2.13
C HIS A 195 12.89 5.74 1.17
N GLU A 196 13.72 4.71 0.98
CA GLU A 196 14.96 4.76 0.21
C GLU A 196 14.77 5.26 -1.23
N ILE A 197 13.61 4.96 -1.83
CA ILE A 197 13.21 5.40 -3.17
C ILE A 197 13.23 6.92 -3.28
N PHE A 198 12.70 7.65 -2.29
CA PHE A 198 12.70 9.11 -2.33
C PHE A 198 14.09 9.68 -2.13
N SER A 199 14.89 9.09 -1.24
CA SER A 199 16.29 9.48 -1.08
C SER A 199 17.05 9.32 -2.39
N ARG A 200 16.92 8.17 -3.07
CA ARG A 200 17.60 7.88 -4.32
C ARG A 200 17.12 8.74 -5.48
N LEU A 201 15.81 8.86 -5.70
CA LEU A 201 15.26 9.62 -6.82
C LEU A 201 15.39 11.14 -6.63
N SER A 202 15.30 11.64 -5.40
CA SER A 202 15.66 13.02 -5.09
C SER A 202 17.14 13.30 -5.39
N LEU A 203 18.03 12.36 -5.05
CA LEU A 203 19.43 12.41 -5.46
C LEU A 203 19.60 12.40 -6.97
N GLU A 204 18.92 11.50 -7.70
CA GLU A 204 18.97 11.44 -9.17
C GLU A 204 18.46 12.75 -9.80
N ARG A 205 17.31 13.29 -9.38
CA ARG A 205 16.80 14.59 -9.84
C ARG A 205 17.76 15.73 -9.54
N LYS A 206 18.35 15.76 -8.34
CA LYS A 206 19.35 16.75 -7.98
C LYS A 206 20.56 16.64 -8.89
N ILE A 207 21.06 15.43 -9.13
CA ILE A 207 22.15 15.18 -10.06
C ILE A 207 21.78 15.66 -11.47
N ASP A 208 20.59 15.36 -11.96
CA ASP A 208 20.15 15.77 -13.29
C ASP A 208 19.99 17.29 -13.42
N SER A 209 19.63 17.99 -12.33
CA SER A 209 19.63 19.46 -12.28
C SER A 209 21.03 20.09 -12.26
N MET A 210 22.08 19.32 -11.92
CA MET A 210 23.46 19.81 -11.89
C MET A 210 24.07 19.84 -13.29
N THR A 211 24.81 20.90 -13.58
CA THR A 211 25.65 20.99 -14.77
C THR A 211 26.78 19.96 -14.74
N ALA A 212 27.36 19.64 -15.89
CA ALA A 212 28.48 18.70 -15.97
C ALA A 212 29.67 19.13 -15.08
N ALA A 213 29.95 20.44 -14.99
CA ALA A 213 31.00 20.97 -14.13
C ALA A 213 30.67 20.77 -12.63
N GLU A 214 29.43 21.04 -12.22
CA GLU A 214 28.98 20.82 -10.84
C GLU A 214 28.99 19.35 -10.46
N LYS A 215 28.59 18.45 -11.38
CA LYS A 215 28.67 16.99 -11.22
C LYS A 215 30.11 16.55 -10.92
N ILE A 216 31.07 17.02 -11.71
CA ILE A 216 32.51 16.71 -11.51
C ILE A 216 33.00 17.25 -10.16
N GLN A 217 32.67 18.49 -9.81
CA GLN A 217 33.07 19.10 -8.54
C GLN A 217 32.46 18.36 -7.34
N ARG A 218 31.21 17.89 -7.47
CA ARG A 218 30.52 17.12 -6.45
C ARG A 218 31.22 15.78 -6.20
N VAL A 219 31.62 15.08 -7.26
CA VAL A 219 32.40 13.84 -7.14
C VAL A 219 33.70 14.06 -6.36
N GLU A 220 34.46 15.12 -6.67
CA GLU A 220 35.69 15.45 -5.94
C GLU A 220 35.43 15.78 -4.47
N THR A 221 34.35 16.51 -4.19
CA THR A 221 33.93 16.82 -2.82
C THR A 221 33.61 15.54 -2.03
N ILE A 222 32.82 14.63 -2.63
CA ILE A 222 32.41 13.38 -1.98
C ILE A 222 33.62 12.45 -1.76
N LYS A 223 34.57 12.36 -2.71
CA LYS A 223 35.83 11.61 -2.51
C LYS A 223 36.58 12.08 -1.26
N GLY A 224 36.63 13.40 -1.03
CA GLY A 224 37.18 13.99 0.17
C GLY A 224 36.42 13.57 1.44
N GLN A 225 35.09 13.61 1.41
CA GLN A 225 34.23 13.18 2.51
C GLN A 225 34.39 11.69 2.84
N ILE A 226 34.50 10.82 1.83
CA ILE A 226 34.78 9.37 2.00
C ILE A 226 36.11 9.17 2.71
N ARG A 227 37.16 9.87 2.30
CA ARG A 227 38.48 9.76 2.94
C ARG A 227 38.41 10.11 4.43
N THR A 228 37.74 11.20 4.76
CA THR A 228 37.53 11.65 6.15
C THR A 228 36.69 10.64 6.94
N ALA A 229 35.60 10.13 6.35
CA ALA A 229 34.76 9.10 6.98
C ALA A 229 35.53 7.80 7.23
N LYS A 230 36.35 7.33 6.29
CA LYS A 230 37.21 6.13 6.46
C LYS A 230 38.23 6.32 7.59
N MET A 231 38.80 7.52 7.74
CA MET A 231 39.70 7.85 8.85
C MET A 231 38.98 7.81 10.21
N HIS A 232 37.78 8.40 10.31
CA HIS A 232 36.99 8.38 11.54
C HIS A 232 36.48 6.98 11.89
N ARG A 233 36.07 6.20 10.88
CA ARG A 233 35.74 4.77 11.02
C ARG A 233 36.91 4.00 11.64
N GLY A 234 38.12 4.13 11.08
CA GLY A 234 39.31 3.45 11.61
C GLY A 234 39.67 3.88 13.03
N SER A 235 39.38 5.13 13.39
CA SER A 235 39.56 5.63 14.76
C SER A 235 38.49 5.12 15.73
N ALA A 236 37.25 4.94 15.27
CA ALA A 236 36.16 4.36 16.06
C ALA A 236 36.39 2.86 16.31
N ASP A 237 36.89 2.14 15.30
CA ASP A 237 37.24 0.73 15.36
C ASP A 237 38.35 0.47 16.38
N LYS A 238 39.43 1.26 16.33
CA LYS A 238 40.51 1.23 17.34
C LYS A 238 40.04 1.51 18.77
N LYS A 239 38.94 2.25 18.92
CA LYS A 239 38.32 2.56 20.22
C LYS A 239 37.24 1.55 20.62
N GLY A 240 37.01 0.49 19.84
CA GLY A 240 36.00 -0.53 20.09
C GLY A 240 34.55 -0.01 20.03
N ASN A 241 34.29 1.14 19.40
CA ASN A 241 32.94 1.69 19.32
C ASN A 241 32.21 1.17 18.07
N ALA A 242 31.60 -0.01 18.20
CA ALA A 242 30.87 -0.67 17.11
C ALA A 242 29.75 0.19 16.51
N GLY A 243 29.03 0.96 17.35
CA GLY A 243 27.95 1.84 16.88
C GLY A 243 28.45 2.94 15.93
N LYS A 244 29.57 3.59 16.27
CA LYS A 244 30.18 4.60 15.39
C LYS A 244 30.79 4.00 14.12
N VAL A 245 31.32 2.77 14.20
CA VAL A 245 31.82 2.07 13.00
C VAL A 245 30.68 1.83 12.02
N ALA A 246 29.54 1.31 12.48
CA ALA A 246 28.35 1.10 11.64
C ALA A 246 27.82 2.41 11.05
N GLU A 247 27.79 3.50 11.83
CA GLU A 247 27.39 4.83 11.36
C GLU A 247 28.28 5.34 10.20
N PHE A 248 29.61 5.23 10.36
CA PHE A 248 30.53 5.63 9.29
C PHE A 248 30.47 4.71 8.08
N ASP A 249 30.24 3.40 8.27
CA ASP A 249 30.03 2.45 7.18
C ASP A 249 28.77 2.80 6.36
N GLY A 250 27.68 3.19 7.03
CA GLY A 250 26.47 3.70 6.37
C GLY A 250 26.74 4.97 5.56
N LYS A 251 27.46 5.94 6.14
CA LYS A 251 27.84 7.19 5.44
C LYS A 251 28.69 6.92 4.20
N ILE A 252 29.68 6.03 4.31
CA ILE A 252 30.55 5.65 3.19
C ILE A 252 29.72 5.02 2.07
N LYS A 253 28.81 4.08 2.38
CA LYS A 253 27.91 3.47 1.38
C LYS A 253 27.08 4.52 0.64
N ASN A 254 26.49 5.48 1.34
CA ASN A 254 25.68 6.53 0.73
C ASN A 254 26.51 7.42 -0.21
N TYR A 255 27.71 7.81 0.20
CA TYR A 255 28.63 8.58 -0.64
C TYR A 255 29.08 7.81 -1.89
N GLU A 256 29.35 6.52 -1.76
CA GLU A 256 29.72 5.65 -2.89
C GLU A 256 28.56 5.49 -3.88
N LEU A 257 27.32 5.37 -3.38
CA LEU A 257 26.12 5.36 -4.21
C LEU A 257 25.94 6.69 -4.98
N GLU A 258 26.12 7.84 -4.31
CA GLU A 258 26.01 9.16 -4.96
C GLU A 258 27.04 9.33 -6.09
N ILE A 259 28.31 8.95 -5.87
CA ILE A 259 29.34 8.97 -6.93
C ILE A 259 28.94 8.08 -8.11
N LYS A 260 28.41 6.87 -7.84
CA LYS A 260 27.99 5.93 -8.88
C LYS A 260 26.88 6.51 -9.75
N LEU A 261 25.90 7.17 -9.14
CA LEU A 261 24.80 7.83 -9.85
C LEU A 261 25.29 9.01 -10.70
N ILE A 262 26.16 9.88 -10.16
CA ILE A 262 26.73 11.01 -10.90
C ILE A 262 27.54 10.51 -12.11
N THR A 263 28.38 9.49 -11.90
CA THR A 263 29.23 8.92 -12.97
C THR A 263 28.37 8.34 -14.08
N LYS A 264 27.32 7.58 -13.73
CA LYS A 264 26.37 7.04 -14.71
C LYS A 264 25.62 8.13 -15.49
N SER A 265 25.26 9.24 -14.83
CA SER A 265 24.62 10.40 -15.47
C SER A 265 25.58 11.09 -16.47
N LEU A 266 26.86 11.23 -16.11
CA LEU A 266 27.89 11.79 -17.00
C LEU A 266 28.19 10.87 -18.20
N GLU A 267 28.22 9.54 -18.00
CA GLU A 267 28.41 8.56 -19.08
C GLU A 267 27.25 8.58 -20.09
N LYS A 268 26.00 8.69 -19.62
CA LYS A 268 24.84 8.83 -20.50
C LYS A 268 24.94 10.09 -21.37
N ALA A 269 25.27 11.23 -20.77
CA ALA A 269 25.40 12.50 -21.49
C ALA A 269 26.54 12.53 -22.53
N ASN A 270 27.52 11.64 -22.44
CA ASN A 270 28.59 11.51 -23.43
C ASN A 270 28.26 10.53 -24.57
N ASN A 271 27.22 9.71 -24.41
CA ASN A 271 26.79 8.70 -25.39
C ASN A 271 25.53 9.12 -26.18
N GLU A 272 24.93 10.25 -25.82
CA GLU A 272 23.85 10.94 -26.54
C GLU A 272 24.42 12.07 -27.41
#